data_AF-A0AAV0KKD8-F1
#
_entry.id   AF-A0AAV0KKD8-F1
#
_cell.length_a   1.000
_cell.length_b   1.000
_cell.length_c   1.000
_cell.angle_alpha   90.00
_cell.angle_beta   90.00
_cell.angle_gamma   90.00
#
_symmetry.space_group_name_H-M   'P 1'
#
loop_
_entity.id
_entity.type
_entity.pdbx_description
1 polymer ?
#
loop_
_entity_poly.entity_id
_entity_poly.type
_entity_poly.pdbx_seq_one_letter_code
_entity_poly.pdbx_strand_id
1 'polypeptide(L)'
;MGGAFKANRVVYKAASSIDVARRRLPANSDDDGEEEDQSYLHPDVKAPRMGGVVVKVFAWFLESRILGALLLYLLKRNNLIHKLVTNAELEESPLYVPLHPFQELEEQEVKQIEPSSDPASQVQQAVENCLLPLSSPNCSTTTSPGFHRWTVMDYYNAYTTRQITPTMVAERLIAAIEESSTAPWDMGFFINHCPKDILKQASESTLRYERGEAISVLDGVPIAVKDEIDCAPYPTTGGTKWLHKARASEGDAECVARLRQCGAILVGKTNMHELGAGTSGINPHYGATRNPFDVGKIAGGSSSGSAAVVAAGLCPAALGVDGGGSVRMPAALCGVVGFKPTFGRVPHSGVLPLNWTVGMVGVLAGTVEDSLIVYAAISGDTQKTSEMKNNKKPNPTKPKLYLPLLESTSSVTNIKLARYKEVRTTCYIFMLICFPGRLCN
;
A
#
# COMPACT_ATOMS: atom_id res chain seq x y z
N MET A 1 -40.99 34.79 7.99
CA MET A 1 -41.17 34.17 6.66
C MET A 1 -40.10 33.09 6.52
N GLY A 2 -40.27 31.84 6.92
CA GLY A 2 -41.47 31.01 6.84
C GLY A 2 -41.53 30.29 5.48
N GLY A 3 -40.47 29.57 5.11
CA GLY A 3 -40.33 28.90 3.81
C GLY A 3 -39.03 28.13 3.70
N ALA A 4 -38.71 27.32 4.71
CA ALA A 4 -37.59 26.39 4.64
C ALA A 4 -37.95 25.28 3.64
N PHE A 5 -37.21 25.19 2.53
CA PHE A 5 -37.23 24.02 1.66
C PHE A 5 -37.00 22.77 2.52
N LYS A 6 -38.05 21.98 2.78
CA LYS A 6 -37.92 20.62 3.30
C LYS A 6 -37.24 19.81 2.20
N ALA A 7 -35.92 19.72 2.24
CA ALA A 7 -35.24 18.70 1.46
C ALA A 7 -35.71 17.34 1.98
N ASN A 8 -36.26 16.49 1.10
CA ASN A 8 -36.64 15.14 1.47
C ASN A 8 -35.41 14.43 2.06
N ARG A 9 -35.54 13.94 3.30
CA ARG A 9 -34.49 13.12 3.94
C ARG A 9 -34.33 11.83 3.15
N VAL A 10 -33.08 11.39 3.01
CA VAL A 10 -32.75 10.09 2.44
C VAL A 10 -32.54 9.13 3.60
N VAL A 11 -33.39 8.12 3.71
CA VAL A 11 -33.27 7.08 4.74
C VAL A 11 -32.47 5.93 4.15
N TYR A 12 -31.36 5.59 4.80
CA TYR A 12 -30.53 4.43 4.47
C TYR A 12 -30.87 3.31 5.46
N LYS A 13 -31.56 2.29 4.94
CA LYS A 13 -31.95 1.10 5.69
C LYS A 13 -30.73 0.30 6.14
N ALA A 14 -30.87 -0.46 7.22
CA ALA A 14 -29.82 -1.38 7.67
C ALA A 14 -29.44 -2.39 6.58
N ALA A 15 -28.15 -2.69 6.42
CA ALA A 15 -27.65 -3.59 5.38
C ALA A 15 -28.26 -5.00 5.47
N SER A 16 -28.56 -5.46 6.69
CA SER A 16 -29.22 -6.76 6.94
C SER A 16 -30.66 -6.84 6.42
N SER A 17 -31.30 -5.70 6.16
CA SER A 17 -32.68 -5.63 5.66
C SER A 17 -32.78 -5.59 4.14
N ILE A 18 -31.64 -5.52 3.43
CA ILE A 18 -31.58 -5.39 1.98
C ILE A 18 -31.54 -6.77 1.33
N ASP A 19 -32.52 -7.08 0.48
CA ASP A 19 -32.54 -8.31 -0.32
C ASP A 19 -31.67 -8.14 -1.58
N VAL A 20 -30.46 -8.68 -1.54
CA VAL A 20 -29.49 -8.61 -2.66
C VAL A 20 -29.78 -9.69 -3.73
N ALA A 21 -30.69 -10.63 -3.47
CA ALA A 21 -30.94 -11.80 -4.34
C ALA A 21 -32.01 -11.56 -5.43
N ARG A 22 -32.82 -10.49 -5.32
CA ARG A 22 -33.94 -10.18 -6.24
C ARG A 22 -33.57 -9.80 -7.68
N ARG A 23 -32.29 -9.86 -8.06
CA ARG A 23 -31.83 -9.57 -9.43
C ARG A 23 -31.88 -10.76 -10.41
N ARG A 24 -32.69 -11.80 -10.16
CA ARG A 24 -33.02 -12.78 -11.22
C ARG A 24 -34.12 -12.18 -12.08
N LEU A 25 -33.75 -11.78 -13.30
CA LEU A 25 -34.62 -11.27 -14.38
C LEU A 25 -36.05 -11.86 -14.36
N PRO A 26 -37.10 -11.05 -14.60
CA PRO A 26 -38.46 -11.55 -14.60
C PRO A 26 -38.66 -12.50 -15.78
N ALA A 27 -39.02 -13.75 -15.48
CA ALA A 27 -39.80 -14.56 -16.40
C ALA A 27 -41.26 -14.29 -16.06
N ASN A 28 -41.90 -13.41 -16.83
CA ASN A 28 -43.35 -13.20 -16.94
C ASN A 28 -44.14 -13.20 -15.62
N SER A 29 -44.42 -12.01 -15.08
CA SER A 29 -45.67 -11.77 -14.36
C SER A 29 -45.93 -10.28 -14.24
N ASP A 30 -47.09 -9.85 -14.73
CA ASP A 30 -47.70 -8.56 -14.46
C ASP A 30 -48.01 -8.47 -12.96
N ASP A 31 -47.22 -7.73 -12.19
CA ASP A 31 -47.54 -7.35 -10.81
C ASP A 31 -46.99 -5.95 -10.52
N ASP A 32 -47.89 -4.99 -10.27
CA ASP A 32 -47.64 -3.56 -10.04
C ASP A 32 -47.10 -3.30 -8.62
N GLY A 33 -46.01 -3.99 -8.24
CA GLY A 33 -45.25 -3.69 -7.03
C GLY A 33 -44.10 -2.74 -7.31
N GLU A 34 -43.94 -1.68 -6.53
CA GLU A 34 -42.77 -0.79 -6.59
C GLU A 34 -41.46 -1.60 -6.47
N GLU A 35 -40.84 -1.91 -7.62
CA GLU A 35 -39.51 -2.51 -7.66
C GLU A 35 -38.52 -1.53 -7.03
N GLU A 36 -37.98 -1.85 -5.84
CA GLU A 36 -36.76 -1.24 -5.33
C GLU A 36 -35.60 -1.64 -6.26
N ASP A 37 -35.49 -0.94 -7.39
CA ASP A 37 -34.45 -1.12 -8.37
C ASP A 37 -33.12 -0.70 -7.73
N GLN A 38 -32.36 -1.68 -7.24
CA GLN A 38 -30.97 -1.52 -6.81
C GLN A 38 -30.14 -1.19 -8.06
N SER A 39 -30.31 0.02 -8.58
CA SER A 39 -29.59 0.53 -9.74
C SER A 39 -28.17 0.91 -9.35
N TYR A 40 -27.20 0.58 -10.20
CA TYR A 40 -25.81 0.99 -9.98
C TYR A 40 -25.71 2.51 -10.11
N LEU A 41 -25.35 3.17 -9.01
CA LEU A 41 -25.08 4.60 -9.00
C LEU A 41 -23.74 4.87 -9.68
N HIS A 42 -23.78 5.35 -10.92
CA HIS A 42 -22.57 5.79 -11.61
C HIS A 42 -21.96 7.01 -10.91
N PRO A 43 -20.65 7.00 -10.61
CA PRO A 43 -19.98 8.16 -10.03
C PRO A 43 -19.94 9.30 -11.04
N ASP A 44 -20.70 10.37 -10.78
CA ASP A 44 -20.68 11.63 -11.54
C ASP A 44 -20.03 12.73 -10.70
N VAL A 45 -18.73 12.58 -10.43
CA VAL A 45 -17.96 13.55 -9.66
C VAL A 45 -17.60 14.73 -10.56
N LYS A 46 -18.15 15.90 -10.24
CA LYS A 46 -17.95 17.15 -10.99
C LYS A 46 -17.01 18.07 -10.23
N ALA A 47 -15.86 18.33 -10.81
CA ALA A 47 -14.89 19.32 -10.34
C ALA A 47 -14.20 20.02 -11.51
N PRO A 48 -13.87 21.32 -11.38
CA PRO A 48 -13.09 22.03 -12.39
C PRO A 48 -11.65 21.47 -12.47
N ARG A 49 -11.15 21.27 -13.69
CA ARG A 49 -9.74 20.94 -13.94
C ARG A 49 -8.95 22.24 -14.11
N MET A 50 -7.98 22.47 -13.23
CA MET A 50 -7.19 23.71 -13.19
C MET A 50 -5.71 23.42 -13.02
N GLY A 51 -4.86 24.34 -13.49
CA GLY A 51 -3.42 24.30 -13.33
C GLY A 51 -2.82 25.70 -13.31
N GLY A 52 -1.57 25.82 -12.88
CA GLY A 52 -0.82 27.09 -12.89
C GLY A 52 -1.44 28.17 -12.00
N VAL A 53 -1.59 29.39 -12.54
CA VAL A 53 -2.12 30.54 -11.78
C VAL A 53 -3.59 30.36 -11.42
N VAL A 54 -4.37 29.68 -12.26
CA VAL A 54 -5.81 29.50 -12.06
C VAL A 54 -6.12 28.73 -10.78
N VAL A 55 -5.36 27.66 -10.48
CA VAL A 55 -5.56 26.90 -9.23
C VAL A 55 -5.17 27.71 -7.99
N LYS A 56 -4.19 28.62 -8.08
CA LYS A 56 -3.81 29.50 -6.97
C LYS A 56 -4.93 30.49 -6.64
N VAL A 57 -5.51 31.10 -7.68
CA VAL A 57 -6.65 32.01 -7.53
C VAL A 57 -7.85 31.26 -6.96
N PHE A 58 -8.13 30.05 -7.46
CA PHE A 58 -9.22 29.22 -6.95
C PHE A 58 -9.02 28.82 -5.47
N ALA A 59 -7.81 28.43 -5.08
CA ALA A 59 -7.48 28.12 -3.68
C ALA A 59 -7.69 29.35 -2.78
N TRP A 60 -7.25 30.53 -3.21
CA TRP A 60 -7.50 31.79 -2.48
C TRP A 60 -9.00 32.07 -2.27
N PHE A 61 -9.83 31.81 -3.30
CA PHE A 61 -11.29 31.90 -3.14
C PHE A 61 -11.84 30.86 -2.16
N LEU A 62 -11.35 29.62 -2.19
CA LEU A 62 -11.75 28.57 -1.23
C LEU A 62 -11.39 28.90 0.21
N GLU A 63 -10.27 29.60 0.44
CA GLU A 63 -9.81 30.01 1.77
C GLU A 63 -10.50 31.29 2.28
N SER A 64 -11.21 32.02 1.40
CA SER A 64 -12.01 33.19 1.79
C SER A 64 -13.18 32.79 2.70
N ARG A 65 -13.37 33.54 3.80
CA ARG A 65 -14.41 33.25 4.80
C ARG A 65 -15.83 33.13 4.22
N ILE A 66 -16.21 34.04 3.33
CA ILE A 66 -17.58 34.09 2.78
C ILE A 66 -17.64 33.34 1.45
N LEU A 67 -16.74 33.67 0.52
CA LEU A 67 -16.75 33.10 -0.82
C LEU A 67 -16.38 31.61 -0.79
N GLY A 68 -15.47 31.20 0.09
CA GLY A 68 -15.07 29.82 0.28
C GLY A 68 -16.19 28.95 0.84
N ALA A 69 -16.96 29.46 1.80
CA ALA A 69 -18.12 28.75 2.34
C ALA A 69 -19.20 28.52 1.26
N LEU A 70 -19.49 29.54 0.45
CA LEU A 70 -20.43 29.42 -0.67
C LEU A 70 -19.92 28.43 -1.72
N LEU A 71 -18.64 28.53 -2.11
CA LEU A 71 -18.03 27.66 -3.12
C LEU A 71 -17.99 26.20 -2.65
N LEU A 72 -17.63 25.95 -1.39
CA LEU A 72 -17.64 24.61 -0.81
C LEU A 72 -19.06 24.04 -0.74
N TYR A 73 -20.07 24.86 -0.41
CA TYR A 73 -21.47 24.46 -0.47
C TYR A 73 -21.86 24.02 -1.88
N LEU A 74 -21.51 24.80 -2.91
CA LEU A 74 -21.81 24.45 -4.31
C LEU A 74 -21.11 23.16 -4.74
N LEU A 75 -19.82 22.98 -4.42
CA LEU A 75 -19.07 21.75 -4.73
C LEU A 75 -19.70 20.53 -4.07
N LYS A 76 -20.02 20.61 -2.77
CA LYS A 76 -20.67 19.51 -2.03
C LYS A 76 -22.09 19.23 -2.55
N ARG A 77 -22.84 20.27 -2.92
CA ARG A 77 -24.20 20.13 -3.48
C ARG A 77 -24.18 19.44 -4.84
N ASN A 78 -23.30 19.89 -5.74
CA ASN A 78 -23.17 19.34 -7.10
C ASN A 78 -22.69 17.89 -7.11
N ASN A 79 -21.91 17.50 -6.10
CA ASN A 79 -21.45 16.12 -5.90
C ASN A 79 -22.33 15.32 -4.93
N LEU A 80 -23.55 15.78 -4.66
CA LEU A 80 -24.56 15.09 -3.85
C LEU A 80 -24.14 14.71 -2.41
N ILE A 81 -23.05 15.29 -1.88
CA ILE A 81 -22.54 15.00 -0.53
C ILE A 81 -23.58 15.27 0.55
N HIS A 82 -24.44 16.28 0.36
CA HIS A 82 -25.55 16.59 1.26
C HIS A 82 -26.57 15.45 1.38
N LYS A 83 -26.76 14.61 0.35
CA LYS A 83 -27.63 13.41 0.41
C LYS A 83 -26.97 12.24 1.14
N LEU A 84 -25.63 12.21 1.19
CA LEU A 84 -24.86 11.16 1.85
C LEU A 84 -24.59 11.45 3.32
N VAL A 85 -24.55 12.73 3.70
CA VAL A 85 -24.12 13.15 5.04
C VAL A 85 -25.18 13.98 5.76
N THR A 86 -25.61 15.11 5.19
CA THR A 86 -26.43 16.10 5.92
C THR A 86 -27.90 15.70 6.01
N ASN A 87 -28.45 15.12 4.94
CA ASN A 87 -29.85 14.72 4.83
C ASN A 87 -30.02 13.20 4.94
N ALA A 88 -28.96 12.49 5.33
CA ALA A 88 -28.96 11.04 5.50
C ALA A 88 -29.46 10.69 6.90
N GLU A 89 -30.42 9.77 6.97
CA GLU A 89 -30.79 9.09 8.20
C GLU A 89 -30.28 7.65 8.10
N LEU A 90 -29.29 7.31 8.91
CA LEU A 90 -28.64 5.99 8.93
C LEU A 90 -29.22 5.19 10.09
N GLU A 91 -29.84 4.04 9.80
CA GLU A 91 -30.36 3.15 10.85
C GLU A 91 -29.23 2.44 11.62
N GLU A 92 -28.08 2.23 10.98
CA GLU A 92 -26.94 1.55 11.59
C GLU A 92 -26.12 2.48 12.49
N SER A 93 -25.61 1.91 13.58
CA SER A 93 -24.67 2.61 14.45
C SER A 93 -23.30 2.79 13.77
N PRO A 94 -22.57 3.88 14.05
CA PRO A 94 -21.30 4.15 13.42
C PRO A 94 -20.23 3.12 13.78
N LEU A 95 -19.53 2.63 12.76
CA LEU A 95 -18.33 1.81 12.90
C LEU A 95 -17.08 2.67 12.71
N TYR A 96 -16.35 2.94 13.80
CA TYR A 96 -15.21 3.87 13.79
C TYR A 96 -13.89 3.24 13.32
N VAL A 97 -13.74 1.93 13.53
CA VAL A 97 -12.58 1.14 13.08
C VAL A 97 -13.07 -0.16 12.47
N PRO A 98 -12.37 -0.75 11.48
CA PRO A 98 -12.75 -2.04 10.94
C PRO A 98 -12.76 -3.12 12.03
N LEU A 99 -13.95 -3.54 12.45
CA LEU A 99 -14.15 -4.68 13.34
C LEU A 99 -14.50 -5.88 12.48
N HIS A 100 -13.53 -6.79 12.35
CA HIS A 100 -13.76 -8.05 11.67
C HIS A 100 -13.99 -9.14 12.74
N PRO A 101 -15.17 -9.76 12.80
CA PRO A 101 -15.27 -11.05 13.48
C PRO A 101 -14.35 -12.00 12.71
N PHE A 102 -13.21 -12.35 13.32
CA PHE A 102 -12.26 -13.26 12.72
C PHE A 102 -12.70 -14.69 13.02
N GLN A 103 -12.93 -15.46 11.97
CA GLN A 103 -13.03 -16.91 12.04
C GLN A 103 -11.80 -17.48 11.32
N GLU A 104 -11.06 -18.34 12.00
CA GLU A 104 -9.95 -19.07 11.39
C GLU A 104 -10.54 -20.04 10.37
N LEU A 105 -10.25 -19.80 9.10
CA LEU A 105 -10.65 -20.68 8.00
C LEU A 105 -9.46 -21.59 7.68
N GLU A 106 -9.74 -22.87 7.44
CA GLU A 106 -8.75 -23.78 6.87
C GLU A 106 -8.54 -23.41 5.40
N GLU A 107 -7.56 -22.54 5.16
CA GLU A 107 -7.13 -22.19 3.81
C GLU A 107 -6.21 -23.28 3.25
N GLN A 108 -6.38 -23.59 1.97
CA GLN A 108 -5.49 -24.50 1.25
C GLN A 108 -4.22 -23.75 0.85
N GLU A 109 -3.09 -24.45 0.80
CA GLU A 109 -1.85 -23.92 0.21
C GLU A 109 -1.30 -22.69 0.95
N VAL A 110 -1.51 -22.63 2.26
CA VAL A 110 -0.91 -21.64 3.13
C VAL A 110 -0.04 -22.31 4.19
N LYS A 111 0.92 -21.56 4.71
CA LYS A 111 1.70 -21.94 5.90
C LYS A 111 1.53 -20.90 6.98
N GLN A 112 1.32 -21.38 8.19
CA GLN A 112 1.37 -20.53 9.36
C GLN A 112 2.83 -20.13 9.60
N ILE A 113 3.06 -18.84 9.78
CA ILE A 113 4.33 -18.30 10.26
C ILE A 113 4.17 -18.04 11.74
N GLU A 114 5.01 -18.66 12.55
CA GLU A 114 4.95 -18.49 14.00
C GLU A 114 5.36 -17.06 14.37
N PRO A 115 4.62 -16.38 15.27
CA PRO A 115 5.00 -15.05 15.72
C PRO A 115 6.38 -15.08 16.35
N SER A 116 7.33 -14.37 15.75
CA SER A 116 8.68 -14.20 16.29
C SER A 116 8.88 -12.75 16.76
N SER A 117 9.54 -12.58 17.91
CA SER A 117 10.03 -11.27 18.32
C SER A 117 11.18 -10.78 17.45
N ASP A 118 11.87 -11.70 16.78
CA ASP A 118 12.95 -11.43 15.82
C ASP A 118 12.41 -11.48 14.38
N PRO A 119 12.39 -10.36 13.64
CA PRO A 119 11.97 -10.32 12.25
C PRO A 119 12.82 -11.17 11.31
N ALA A 120 14.11 -11.35 11.57
CA ALA A 120 15.00 -12.12 10.69
C ALA A 120 14.59 -13.61 10.69
N SER A 121 14.36 -14.18 11.87
CA SER A 121 13.81 -15.53 12.02
C SER A 121 12.42 -15.68 11.37
N GLN A 122 11.58 -14.65 11.42
CA GLN A 122 10.26 -14.66 10.77
C GLN A 122 10.38 -14.69 9.24
N VAL A 123 11.32 -13.92 8.68
CA VAL A 123 11.64 -13.92 7.26
C VAL A 123 12.20 -15.28 6.83
N GLN A 124 13.11 -15.86 7.62
CA GLN A 124 13.65 -17.19 7.35
C GLN A 124 12.54 -18.24 7.31
N GLN A 125 11.64 -18.26 8.29
CA GLN A 125 10.48 -19.16 8.30
C GLN A 125 9.59 -18.94 7.07
N ALA A 126 9.36 -17.69 6.66
CA ALA A 126 8.56 -17.40 5.46
C ALA A 126 9.22 -17.94 4.19
N VAL A 127 10.53 -17.76 4.04
CA VAL A 127 11.29 -18.29 2.90
C VAL A 127 11.28 -19.81 2.90
N GLU A 128 11.66 -20.46 4.00
CA GLU A 128 11.78 -21.93 4.07
C GLU A 128 10.43 -22.65 3.91
N ASN A 129 9.35 -22.06 4.42
CA ASN A 129 8.03 -22.70 4.40
C ASN A 129 7.21 -22.36 3.15
N CYS A 130 7.41 -21.18 2.55
CA CYS A 130 6.55 -20.68 1.48
C CYS A 130 7.25 -20.56 0.12
N LEU A 131 8.58 -20.64 0.08
CA LEU A 131 9.39 -20.64 -1.14
C LEU A 131 10.16 -21.97 -1.29
N LEU A 132 10.52 -22.25 -2.54
CA LEU A 132 11.08 -23.50 -3.06
C LEU A 132 12.45 -23.73 -2.39
N PRO A 133 12.78 -24.97 -1.98
CA PRO A 133 14.17 -25.29 -1.75
C PRO A 133 14.92 -25.13 -3.07
N LEU A 134 16.02 -24.36 -3.04
CA LEU A 134 16.99 -24.11 -4.12
C LEU A 134 17.50 -25.36 -4.86
N SER A 135 17.13 -26.56 -4.41
CA SER A 135 17.65 -27.86 -4.83
C SER A 135 16.63 -28.75 -5.57
N SER A 136 15.43 -28.27 -5.91
CA SER A 136 14.44 -29.10 -6.64
C SER A 136 14.85 -29.31 -8.11
N PRO A 137 15.14 -30.55 -8.56
CA PRO A 137 15.63 -30.83 -9.91
C PRO A 137 14.59 -30.61 -11.03
N ASN A 138 13.35 -30.29 -10.66
CA ASN A 138 12.25 -30.02 -11.60
C ASN A 138 12.06 -28.53 -11.93
N CYS A 139 12.82 -27.62 -11.31
CA CYS A 139 12.91 -26.25 -11.83
C CYS A 139 13.87 -26.27 -13.01
N SER A 140 13.37 -26.75 -14.16
CA SER A 140 14.05 -26.48 -15.41
C SER A 140 14.24 -24.97 -15.49
N THR A 141 15.49 -24.53 -15.55
CA THR A 141 15.88 -23.20 -16.00
C THR A 141 15.54 -23.07 -17.49
N THR A 142 14.28 -23.28 -17.85
CA THR A 142 13.71 -22.77 -19.09
C THR A 142 13.54 -21.28 -18.85
N THR A 143 14.67 -20.58 -18.93
CA THR A 143 14.73 -19.13 -19.14
C THR A 143 14.00 -18.88 -20.45
N SER A 144 12.69 -18.68 -20.35
CA SER A 144 11.93 -18.13 -21.46
C SER A 144 12.59 -16.81 -21.82
N PRO A 145 12.98 -16.58 -23.08
CA PRO A 145 13.71 -15.38 -23.46
C PRO A 145 12.81 -14.16 -23.23
N GLY A 146 13.07 -13.42 -22.14
CA GLY A 146 12.22 -12.32 -21.70
C GLY A 146 12.90 -11.49 -20.62
N PHE A 147 12.43 -10.26 -20.46
CA PHE A 147 12.86 -9.38 -19.37
C PHE A 147 12.33 -9.90 -18.02
N HIS A 148 13.22 -10.04 -17.04
CA HIS A 148 12.89 -10.40 -15.67
C HIS A 148 13.51 -9.35 -14.74
N ARG A 149 12.83 -9.05 -13.63
CA ARG A 149 13.37 -8.19 -12.58
C ARG A 149 14.22 -9.05 -11.64
N TRP A 150 15.33 -8.50 -11.17
CA TRP A 150 16.12 -9.12 -10.10
C TRP A 150 15.32 -9.17 -8.81
N THR A 151 15.24 -10.36 -8.20
CA THR A 151 14.51 -10.59 -6.95
C THR A 151 15.41 -10.42 -5.73
N VAL A 152 14.81 -10.34 -4.54
CA VAL A 152 15.51 -10.40 -3.25
C VAL A 152 16.42 -11.63 -3.18
N MET A 153 15.94 -12.78 -3.65
CA MET A 153 16.71 -14.02 -3.67
C MET A 153 17.89 -13.97 -4.65
N ASP A 154 17.76 -13.29 -5.79
CA ASP A 154 18.89 -13.08 -6.72
C ASP A 154 20.02 -12.28 -6.04
N TYR A 155 19.68 -11.19 -5.34
CA TYR A 155 20.66 -10.43 -4.55
C TYR A 155 21.31 -11.31 -3.48
N TYR A 156 20.50 -12.00 -2.67
CA TYR A 156 20.98 -12.87 -1.60
C TYR A 156 21.93 -13.96 -2.12
N ASN A 157 21.58 -14.62 -3.23
CA ASN A 157 22.38 -15.66 -3.85
C ASN A 157 23.69 -15.10 -4.41
N ALA A 158 23.65 -13.93 -5.07
CA ALA A 158 24.83 -13.30 -5.64
C ALA A 158 25.82 -12.83 -4.56
N TYR A 159 25.31 -12.35 -3.42
CA TYR A 159 26.12 -11.99 -2.24
C TYR A 159 26.72 -13.23 -1.55
N THR A 160 25.91 -14.26 -1.34
CA THR A 160 26.35 -15.51 -0.68
C THR A 160 27.42 -16.24 -1.50
N THR A 161 27.27 -16.25 -2.83
CA THR A 161 28.26 -16.82 -3.76
C THR A 161 29.43 -15.88 -4.06
N ARG A 162 29.46 -14.68 -3.46
CA ARG A 162 30.50 -13.65 -3.63
C ARG A 162 30.72 -13.21 -5.08
N GLN A 163 29.70 -13.33 -5.93
CA GLN A 163 29.75 -12.81 -7.31
C GLN A 163 29.75 -11.28 -7.34
N ILE A 164 28.98 -10.68 -6.44
CA ILE A 164 28.92 -9.23 -6.18
C ILE A 164 28.83 -9.02 -4.67
N THR A 165 29.04 -7.79 -4.21
CA THR A 165 28.87 -7.42 -2.79
C THR A 165 27.77 -6.37 -2.62
N PRO A 166 27.17 -6.26 -1.41
CA PRO A 166 26.25 -5.17 -1.10
C PRO A 166 26.86 -3.78 -1.37
N THR A 167 28.16 -3.59 -1.12
CA THR A 167 28.86 -2.32 -1.41
C THR A 167 28.90 -2.02 -2.90
N MET A 168 29.22 -2.99 -3.77
CA MET A 168 29.19 -2.79 -5.23
C MET A 168 27.79 -2.41 -5.73
N VAL A 169 26.75 -3.06 -5.19
CA VAL A 169 25.36 -2.74 -5.52
C VAL A 169 25.00 -1.33 -5.05
N ALA A 170 25.41 -0.94 -3.84
CA ALA A 170 25.17 0.39 -3.29
C ALA A 170 25.85 1.50 -4.10
N GLU A 171 27.09 1.30 -4.53
CA GLU A 171 27.81 2.24 -5.40
C GLU A 171 27.07 2.45 -6.73
N ARG A 172 26.65 1.35 -7.37
CA ARG A 172 25.89 1.44 -8.63
C ARG A 172 24.52 2.08 -8.43
N LEU A 173 23.83 1.76 -7.33
CA LEU A 173 22.55 2.35 -6.96
C LEU A 173 22.65 3.86 -6.78
N ILE A 174 23.66 4.35 -6.05
CA ILE A 174 23.89 5.78 -5.85
C ILE A 174 24.10 6.48 -7.19
N ALA A 175 24.93 5.92 -8.08
CA ALA A 175 25.12 6.46 -9.42
C ALA A 175 23.80 6.48 -10.22
N ALA A 176 22.99 5.42 -10.15
CA ALA A 176 21.69 5.37 -10.83
C ALA A 176 20.68 6.38 -10.27
N ILE A 177 20.70 6.64 -8.96
CA ILE A 177 19.87 7.68 -8.33
C ILE A 177 20.27 9.06 -8.85
N GLU A 178 21.57 9.34 -8.97
CA GLU A 178 22.08 10.61 -9.51
C GLU A 178 21.73 10.78 -11.00
N GLU A 179 21.98 9.75 -11.81
CA GLU A 179 21.63 9.71 -13.24
C GLU A 179 20.13 9.95 -13.46
N SER A 180 19.27 9.33 -12.65
CA SER A 180 17.80 9.50 -12.78
C SER A 180 17.29 10.86 -12.28
N SER A 181 18.06 11.57 -11.46
CA SER A 181 17.69 12.86 -10.87
C SER A 181 18.19 14.07 -11.67
N THR A 182 18.92 13.84 -12.76
CA THR A 182 19.49 14.89 -13.61
C THR A 182 18.83 14.94 -14.99
N ALA A 183 18.96 16.09 -15.66
CA ALA A 183 18.49 16.26 -17.02
C ALA A 183 19.20 15.25 -17.95
N PRO A 184 18.49 14.61 -18.91
CA PRO A 184 17.15 14.96 -19.37
C PRO A 184 15.99 14.24 -18.65
N TRP A 185 16.26 13.41 -17.64
CA TRP A 185 15.25 12.51 -17.09
C TRP A 185 14.40 13.14 -15.99
N ASP A 186 15.04 13.77 -15.00
CA ASP A 186 14.39 14.41 -13.84
C ASP A 186 13.25 13.57 -13.24
N MET A 187 13.54 12.30 -12.93
CA MET A 187 12.52 11.29 -12.62
C MET A 187 11.81 11.51 -11.28
N GLY A 188 12.41 12.26 -10.36
CA GLY A 188 11.80 12.66 -9.08
C GLY A 188 11.46 11.47 -8.17
N PHE A 189 12.35 10.47 -8.10
CA PHE A 189 12.16 9.24 -7.32
C PHE A 189 12.27 9.44 -5.81
N PHE A 190 13.26 10.21 -5.34
CA PHE A 190 13.54 10.43 -3.92
C PHE A 190 13.39 11.91 -3.55
N ILE A 191 12.93 12.17 -2.33
CA ILE A 191 12.99 13.50 -1.69
C ILE A 191 14.27 13.63 -0.87
N ASN A 192 14.70 12.54 -0.24
CA ASN A 192 15.89 12.54 0.61
C ASN A 192 16.61 11.20 0.53
N HIS A 193 17.92 11.21 0.36
CA HIS A 193 18.80 10.04 0.39
C HIS A 193 20.21 10.54 0.74
N CYS A 194 21.04 9.67 1.32
CA CYS A 194 22.40 10.04 1.72
C CYS A 194 23.38 8.98 1.24
N PRO A 195 24.19 9.25 0.20
CA PRO A 195 25.18 8.31 -0.32
C PRO A 195 26.10 7.73 0.77
N LYS A 196 26.52 8.56 1.73
CA LYS A 196 27.37 8.12 2.84
C LYS A 196 26.67 7.12 3.76
N ASP A 197 25.39 7.33 4.03
CA ASP A 197 24.60 6.42 4.88
C ASP A 197 24.31 5.10 4.16
N ILE A 198 23.94 5.16 2.88
CA ILE A 198 23.74 3.99 2.01
C ILE A 198 25.03 3.14 1.97
N LEU A 199 26.18 3.77 1.69
CA LEU A 199 27.47 3.08 1.64
C LEU A 199 27.86 2.49 2.99
N LYS A 200 27.61 3.21 4.09
CA LYS A 200 27.87 2.69 5.44
C LYS A 200 27.09 1.40 5.71
N GLN A 201 25.78 1.41 5.47
CA GLN A 201 24.92 0.24 5.63
C GLN A 201 25.40 -0.92 4.74
N ALA A 202 25.79 -0.62 3.49
CA ALA A 202 26.29 -1.60 2.54
C ALA A 202 27.64 -2.20 2.92
N SER A 203 28.56 -1.39 3.45
CA SER A 203 29.86 -1.86 3.94
C SER A 203 29.69 -2.76 5.17
N GLU A 204 28.79 -2.41 6.09
CA GLU A 204 28.46 -3.25 7.25
C GLU A 204 27.87 -4.60 6.82
N SER A 205 26.98 -4.61 5.82
CA SER A 205 26.43 -5.84 5.23
C SER A 205 27.50 -6.66 4.50
N THR A 206 28.38 -6.01 3.73
CA THR A 206 29.48 -6.67 3.02
C THR A 206 30.38 -7.41 4.00
N LEU A 207 30.75 -6.79 5.12
CA LEU A 207 31.55 -7.43 6.17
C LEU A 207 30.85 -8.65 6.80
N ARG A 208 29.52 -8.62 6.95
CA ARG A 208 28.75 -9.78 7.42
C ARG A 208 28.83 -10.94 6.42
N TYR A 209 28.66 -10.67 5.12
CA TYR A 209 28.83 -11.69 4.08
C TYR A 209 30.26 -12.26 4.01
N GLU A 210 31.28 -11.42 4.18
CA GLU A 210 32.69 -11.86 4.23
C GLU A 210 32.96 -12.82 5.39
N ARG A 211 32.32 -12.59 6.54
CA ARG A 211 32.42 -13.44 7.74
C ARG A 211 31.47 -14.64 7.73
N GLY A 212 30.54 -14.72 6.77
CA GLY A 212 29.51 -15.77 6.75
C GLY A 212 28.40 -15.57 7.79
N GLU A 213 28.17 -14.31 8.18
CA GLU A 213 27.24 -13.88 9.25
C GLU A 213 26.06 -13.06 8.68
N ALA A 214 25.61 -13.35 7.46
CA ALA A 214 24.45 -12.67 6.87
C ALA A 214 23.20 -12.89 7.75
N ILE A 215 22.44 -11.82 8.00
CA ILE A 215 21.35 -11.83 8.99
C ILE A 215 20.11 -12.56 8.47
N SER A 216 19.73 -12.31 7.22
CA SER A 216 18.56 -12.90 6.57
C SER A 216 18.69 -12.78 5.05
N VAL A 217 17.70 -13.26 4.29
CA VAL A 217 17.65 -13.03 2.83
C VAL A 217 17.53 -11.56 2.42
N LEU A 218 17.18 -10.67 3.36
CA LEU A 218 17.14 -9.23 3.13
C LEU A 218 18.46 -8.51 3.46
N ASP A 219 19.48 -9.21 3.98
CA ASP A 219 20.75 -8.57 4.33
C ASP A 219 21.42 -8.00 3.07
N GLY A 220 21.71 -6.70 3.09
CA GLY A 220 22.34 -6.01 1.95
C GLY A 220 21.39 -5.68 0.79
N VAL A 221 20.08 -5.96 0.94
CA VAL A 221 19.09 -5.68 -0.10
C VAL A 221 18.60 -4.21 0.02
N PRO A 222 18.64 -3.42 -1.05
CA PRO A 222 18.18 -2.02 -1.02
C PRO A 222 16.66 -1.94 -0.97
N ILE A 223 16.11 -1.27 0.06
CA ILE A 223 14.68 -1.03 0.24
C ILE A 223 14.44 0.48 0.36
N ALA A 224 13.51 1.00 -0.44
CA ALA A 224 13.13 2.41 -0.37
C ALA A 224 11.93 2.64 0.55
N VAL A 225 11.86 3.77 1.23
CA VAL A 225 10.82 4.05 2.25
C VAL A 225 10.05 5.31 1.89
N LYS A 226 8.71 5.26 1.88
CA LYS A 226 7.89 6.46 1.62
C LYS A 226 8.11 7.55 2.67
N ASP A 227 8.10 8.81 2.23
CA ASP A 227 8.45 9.94 3.10
C ASP A 227 7.51 10.19 4.30
N GLU A 228 6.30 9.61 4.32
CA GLU A 228 5.41 9.64 5.49
C GLU A 228 5.69 8.56 6.54
N ILE A 229 6.72 7.73 6.33
CA ILE A 229 7.19 6.71 7.26
C ILE A 229 8.53 7.17 7.83
N ASP A 230 8.67 7.14 9.15
CA ASP A 230 9.91 7.47 9.85
C ASP A 230 11.02 6.46 9.51
N CYS A 231 12.19 6.97 9.12
CA CYS A 231 13.35 6.18 8.75
C CYS A 231 14.61 6.98 9.04
N ALA A 232 15.29 6.68 10.14
CA ALA A 232 16.53 7.34 10.50
C ALA A 232 17.65 7.03 9.46
N PRO A 233 18.56 7.98 9.18
CA PRO A 233 18.68 9.32 9.77
C PRO A 233 17.85 10.41 9.04
N TYR A 234 16.96 10.02 8.13
CA TYR A 234 16.27 10.96 7.25
C TYR A 234 15.08 11.63 7.94
N PRO A 235 14.85 12.94 7.72
CA PRO A 235 13.64 13.59 8.21
C PRO A 235 12.39 13.04 7.52
N THR A 236 11.26 13.06 8.22
CA THR A 236 9.93 12.75 7.69
C THR A 236 9.22 14.05 7.35
N THR A 237 8.99 14.30 6.06
CA THR A 237 8.38 15.56 5.61
C THR A 237 6.93 15.40 5.15
N GLY A 238 6.48 14.15 4.90
CA GLY A 238 5.17 13.88 4.30
C GLY A 238 5.01 14.54 2.92
N GLY A 239 6.11 14.73 2.18
CA GLY A 239 6.11 15.49 0.93
C GLY A 239 5.94 17.00 1.08
N THR A 240 6.01 17.56 2.30
CA THR A 240 5.94 19.01 2.58
C THR A 240 7.34 19.63 2.73
N LYS A 241 7.45 20.96 2.79
CA LYS A 241 8.71 21.66 3.16
C LYS A 241 8.86 22.03 4.64
N TRP A 242 7.85 21.75 5.48
CA TRP A 242 7.78 22.32 6.82
C TRP A 242 7.60 21.29 7.94
N LEU A 243 7.01 20.12 7.66
CA LEU A 243 6.60 19.19 8.72
C LEU A 243 7.74 18.74 9.63
N HIS A 244 8.93 18.51 9.08
CA HIS A 244 10.13 18.12 9.83
C HIS A 244 10.57 19.15 10.89
N LYS A 245 10.14 20.42 10.76
CA LYS A 245 10.40 21.48 11.75
C LYS A 245 9.41 21.46 12.91
N ALA A 246 8.20 20.93 12.66
CA ALA A 246 7.11 20.84 13.64
C ALA A 246 7.05 19.47 14.33
N ARG A 247 7.57 18.43 13.67
CA ARG A 247 7.63 17.05 14.15
C ARG A 247 9.01 16.47 13.85
N ALA A 248 9.80 16.26 14.88
CA ALA A 248 11.04 15.50 14.76
C ALA A 248 10.72 14.00 14.60
N SER A 249 11.48 13.31 13.76
CA SER A 249 11.51 11.85 13.73
C SER A 249 12.45 11.38 14.84
N GLU A 250 11.92 10.67 15.84
CA GLU A 250 12.72 10.21 17.00
C GLU A 250 13.51 8.92 16.73
N GLY A 251 13.31 8.30 15.57
CA GLY A 251 13.96 7.06 15.17
C GLY A 251 13.32 6.46 13.92
N ASP A 252 13.42 5.14 13.79
CA ASP A 252 12.71 4.38 12.77
C ASP A 252 11.24 4.17 13.15
N ALA A 253 10.36 4.15 12.14
CA ALA A 253 9.07 3.49 12.28
C ALA A 253 9.26 2.01 12.56
N GLU A 254 8.31 1.36 13.24
CA GLU A 254 8.45 -0.05 13.61
C GLU A 254 8.69 -0.94 12.38
N CYS A 255 7.98 -0.71 11.28
CA CYS A 255 8.19 -1.44 10.03
C CYS A 255 9.61 -1.27 9.45
N VAL A 256 10.21 -0.08 9.61
CA VAL A 256 11.58 0.22 9.16
C VAL A 256 12.61 -0.42 10.11
N ALA A 257 12.39 -0.33 11.42
CA ALA A 257 13.24 -0.98 12.42
C ALA A 257 13.32 -2.49 12.18
N ARG A 258 12.19 -3.13 11.85
CA ARG A 258 12.14 -4.55 11.52
C ARG A 258 12.92 -4.91 10.25
N LEU A 259 12.83 -4.09 9.20
CA LEU A 259 13.66 -4.28 8.00
C LEU A 259 15.15 -4.12 8.29
N ARG A 260 15.51 -3.13 9.14
CA ARG A 260 16.89 -2.92 9.57
C ARG A 260 17.41 -4.11 10.40
N GLN A 261 16.58 -4.70 11.25
CA GLN A 261 16.89 -5.92 11.99
C GLN A 261 17.11 -7.13 11.05
N CYS A 262 16.53 -7.14 9.85
CA CYS A 262 16.80 -8.14 8.83
C CYS A 262 18.09 -7.86 8.01
N GLY A 263 18.77 -6.74 8.24
CA GLY A 263 19.98 -6.34 7.51
C GLY A 263 19.74 -5.57 6.21
N ALA A 264 18.50 -5.17 5.91
CA ALA A 264 18.18 -4.41 4.71
C ALA A 264 18.90 -3.05 4.68
N ILE A 265 19.24 -2.57 3.48
CA ILE A 265 19.80 -1.23 3.25
C ILE A 265 18.64 -0.27 3.01
N LEU A 266 18.42 0.67 3.93
CA LEU A 266 17.35 1.65 3.86
C LEU A 266 17.84 2.84 3.00
N VAL A 267 17.44 2.86 1.74
CA VAL A 267 18.02 3.74 0.70
C VAL A 267 17.71 5.22 0.94
N GLY A 268 16.51 5.52 1.44
CA GLY A 268 16.07 6.89 1.66
C GLY A 268 14.55 7.06 1.55
N LYS A 269 14.14 8.32 1.52
CA LYS A 269 12.75 8.77 1.51
C LYS A 269 12.28 9.01 0.08
N THR A 270 11.36 8.17 -0.39
CA THR A 270 10.80 8.30 -1.74
C THR A 270 9.86 9.49 -1.84
N ASN A 271 9.75 10.05 -3.04
CA ASN A 271 8.82 11.12 -3.32
C ASN A 271 7.36 10.63 -3.21
N MET A 272 6.46 11.56 -2.89
CA MET A 272 5.05 11.28 -2.69
C MET A 272 4.19 12.49 -3.01
N HIS A 273 2.91 12.24 -3.28
CA HIS A 273 1.92 13.32 -3.26
C HIS A 273 1.83 13.90 -1.85
N GLU A 274 1.90 15.23 -1.73
CA GLU A 274 1.95 15.92 -0.44
C GLU A 274 0.84 15.45 0.51
N LEU A 275 1.24 15.03 1.73
CA LEU A 275 0.37 14.53 2.80
C LEU A 275 -0.59 13.41 2.39
N GLY A 276 -0.24 12.64 1.36
CA GLY A 276 -1.12 11.58 0.85
C GLY A 276 -2.39 12.09 0.18
N ALA A 277 -2.54 13.40 0.00
CA ALA A 277 -3.78 14.07 -0.39
C ALA A 277 -4.00 14.10 -1.91
N GLY A 278 -3.61 13.02 -2.60
CA GLY A 278 -3.82 12.91 -4.04
C GLY A 278 -3.28 11.60 -4.63
N THR A 279 -3.84 11.24 -5.79
CA THR A 279 -3.61 9.95 -6.46
C THR A 279 -2.71 10.05 -7.70
N SER A 280 -2.12 11.22 -7.97
CA SER A 280 -1.27 11.44 -9.15
C SER A 280 0.22 11.30 -8.89
N GLY A 281 0.69 11.55 -7.67
CA GLY A 281 2.14 11.65 -7.38
C GLY A 281 2.80 12.98 -7.77
N ILE A 282 2.02 13.99 -8.19
CA ILE A 282 2.53 15.34 -8.42
C ILE A 282 2.81 16.01 -7.06
N ASN A 283 4.03 16.49 -6.86
CA ASN A 283 4.43 17.24 -5.67
C ASN A 283 4.92 18.64 -6.07
N PRO A 284 4.30 19.73 -5.57
CA PRO A 284 4.69 21.11 -5.95
C PRO A 284 6.04 21.55 -5.35
N HIS A 285 6.57 20.81 -4.37
CA HIS A 285 7.78 21.15 -3.62
C HIS A 285 9.02 20.43 -4.12
N TYR A 286 8.85 19.17 -4.52
CA TYR A 286 9.93 18.26 -4.91
C TYR A 286 9.84 17.80 -6.37
N GLY A 287 8.84 18.28 -7.13
CA GLY A 287 8.59 17.86 -8.50
C GLY A 287 7.75 16.59 -8.59
N ALA A 288 7.21 16.33 -9.78
CA ALA A 288 6.39 15.14 -10.02
C ALA A 288 7.27 13.92 -10.30
N THR A 289 7.01 12.81 -9.60
CA THR A 289 7.62 11.52 -9.97
C THR A 289 7.12 11.07 -11.34
N ARG A 290 8.05 10.78 -12.25
CA ARG A 290 7.75 10.30 -13.60
C ARG A 290 7.61 8.78 -13.63
N ASN A 291 6.76 8.28 -14.52
CA ASN A 291 6.59 6.85 -14.72
C ASN A 291 7.80 6.26 -15.49
N PRO A 292 8.48 5.21 -15.00
CA PRO A 292 9.61 4.61 -15.71
C PRO A 292 9.27 4.03 -17.09
N PHE A 293 8.00 3.70 -17.36
CA PHE A 293 7.57 3.26 -18.69
C PHE A 293 7.35 4.41 -19.67
N ASP A 294 7.12 5.63 -19.18
CA ASP A 294 6.91 6.83 -19.99
C ASP A 294 7.10 8.10 -19.14
N VAL A 295 8.20 8.82 -19.38
CA VAL A 295 8.57 10.02 -18.62
C VAL A 295 7.55 11.17 -18.75
N GLY A 296 6.67 11.13 -19.76
CA GLY A 296 5.56 12.05 -19.94
C GLY A 296 4.33 11.75 -19.06
N LYS A 297 4.32 10.62 -18.35
CA LYS A 297 3.18 10.15 -17.55
C LYS A 297 3.47 10.18 -16.04
N ILE A 298 2.38 10.18 -15.28
CA ILE A 298 2.41 10.09 -13.82
C ILE A 298 2.77 8.67 -13.36
N ALA A 299 3.52 8.57 -12.27
CA ALA A 299 3.73 7.30 -11.57
C ALA A 299 2.49 6.86 -10.75
N GLY A 300 1.51 7.75 -10.55
CA GLY A 300 0.40 7.53 -9.62
C GLY A 300 0.77 7.89 -8.20
N GLY A 301 -0.22 7.94 -7.31
CA GLY A 301 -0.03 8.43 -5.96
C GLY A 301 -0.93 7.77 -4.91
N SER A 302 -0.65 8.01 -3.63
CA SER A 302 0.38 8.94 -3.16
C SER A 302 1.79 8.35 -3.07
N SER A 303 2.00 7.03 -3.14
CA SER A 303 3.33 6.39 -3.06
C SER A 303 4.09 6.41 -4.40
N SER A 304 4.22 7.59 -4.99
CA SER A 304 4.70 7.77 -6.37
C SER A 304 6.15 7.33 -6.56
N GLY A 305 7.05 7.83 -5.72
CA GLY A 305 8.46 7.45 -5.73
C GLY A 305 8.65 5.98 -5.43
N SER A 306 7.92 5.43 -4.45
CA SER A 306 8.03 4.00 -4.07
C SER A 306 7.68 3.06 -5.22
N ALA A 307 6.67 3.35 -6.04
CA ALA A 307 6.36 2.50 -7.19
C ALA A 307 7.39 2.66 -8.30
N ALA A 308 7.81 3.90 -8.55
CA ALA A 308 8.71 4.23 -9.63
C ALA A 308 10.14 3.66 -9.41
N VAL A 309 10.68 3.70 -8.19
CA VAL A 309 12.01 3.13 -7.90
C VAL A 309 12.05 1.61 -8.11
N VAL A 310 10.95 0.93 -7.78
CA VAL A 310 10.81 -0.52 -8.02
C VAL A 310 10.66 -0.80 -9.50
N ALA A 311 9.81 -0.04 -10.19
CA ALA A 311 9.58 -0.20 -11.61
C ALA A 311 10.83 0.09 -12.46
N ALA A 312 11.69 1.02 -12.02
CA ALA A 312 12.96 1.33 -12.64
C ALA A 312 14.08 0.32 -12.28
N GLY A 313 13.84 -0.62 -11.36
CA GLY A 313 14.81 -1.65 -10.97
C GLY A 313 15.92 -1.14 -10.04
N LEU A 314 15.74 0.02 -9.40
CA LEU A 314 16.69 0.55 -8.42
C LEU A 314 16.61 -0.19 -7.08
N CYS A 315 15.39 -0.59 -6.69
CA CYS A 315 15.17 -1.42 -5.51
C CYS A 315 14.22 -2.59 -5.88
N PRO A 316 14.44 -3.83 -5.39
CA PRO A 316 13.47 -4.91 -5.59
C PRO A 316 12.14 -4.64 -4.88
N ALA A 317 12.14 -3.85 -3.80
CA ALA A 317 10.94 -3.46 -3.08
C ALA A 317 11.05 -2.09 -2.40
N ALA A 318 9.89 -1.55 -2.06
CA ALA A 318 9.73 -0.30 -1.34
C ALA A 318 8.50 -0.33 -0.42
N LEU A 319 8.51 0.46 0.64
CA LEU A 319 7.35 0.69 1.50
C LEU A 319 6.50 1.85 0.99
N GLY A 320 5.18 1.74 1.19
CA GLY A 320 4.21 2.81 1.00
C GLY A 320 3.10 2.75 2.05
N VAL A 321 2.14 3.67 1.98
CA VAL A 321 0.91 3.61 2.80
C VAL A 321 -0.31 3.78 1.90
N ASP A 322 -1.33 2.98 2.14
CA ASP A 322 -2.56 2.90 1.35
C ASP A 322 -3.77 3.10 2.26
N GLY A 323 -4.43 4.26 2.14
CA GLY A 323 -5.76 4.48 2.71
C GLY A 323 -6.86 4.74 1.69
N GLY A 324 -6.48 5.03 0.44
CA GLY A 324 -7.41 5.24 -0.68
C GLY A 324 -6.91 4.65 -1.99
N GLY A 325 -6.04 3.64 -1.93
CA GLY A 325 -5.37 3.06 -3.11
C GLY A 325 -3.93 3.52 -3.30
N SER A 326 -3.33 4.20 -2.32
CA SER A 326 -2.02 4.84 -2.47
C SER A 326 -0.83 3.88 -2.59
N VAL A 327 -0.99 2.57 -2.42
CA VAL A 327 0.00 1.54 -2.79
C VAL A 327 -0.44 0.87 -4.10
N ARG A 328 -1.72 0.48 -4.19
CA ARG A 328 -2.26 -0.27 -5.33
C ARG A 328 -2.32 0.51 -6.65
N MET A 329 -2.74 1.78 -6.60
CA MET A 329 -2.84 2.66 -7.78
C MET A 329 -1.48 2.92 -8.44
N PRO A 330 -0.45 3.41 -7.71
CA PRO A 330 0.84 3.62 -8.34
C PRO A 330 1.50 2.30 -8.76
N ALA A 331 1.28 1.20 -8.04
CA ALA A 331 1.77 -0.11 -8.47
C ALA A 331 1.16 -0.56 -9.81
N ALA A 332 -0.15 -0.39 -10.00
CA ALA A 332 -0.83 -0.69 -11.26
C ALA A 332 -0.34 0.18 -12.42
N LEU A 333 -0.09 1.48 -12.18
CA LEU A 333 0.39 2.40 -13.21
C LEU A 333 1.87 2.18 -13.56
N CYS A 334 2.68 1.75 -12.61
CA CYS A 334 4.11 1.47 -12.79
C CYS A 334 4.40 -0.02 -13.03
N GLY A 335 3.41 -0.87 -13.28
CA GLY A 335 3.63 -2.28 -13.63
C GLY A 335 4.44 -3.07 -12.58
N VAL A 336 4.12 -2.90 -11.30
CA VAL A 336 4.74 -3.61 -10.16
C VAL A 336 3.67 -4.18 -9.23
N VAL A 337 4.07 -5.07 -8.31
CA VAL A 337 3.16 -5.62 -7.30
C VAL A 337 2.88 -4.57 -6.24
N GLY A 338 1.60 -4.38 -5.89
CA GLY A 338 1.17 -3.48 -4.81
C GLY A 338 0.32 -4.23 -3.79
N PHE A 339 0.90 -4.55 -2.64
CA PHE A 339 0.23 -5.30 -1.59
C PHE A 339 -0.25 -4.38 -0.46
N LYS A 340 -1.56 -4.38 -0.21
CA LYS A 340 -2.19 -3.68 0.93
C LYS A 340 -2.63 -4.71 1.99
N PRO A 341 -1.91 -4.83 3.11
CA PRO A 341 -2.29 -5.71 4.21
C PRO A 341 -3.68 -5.38 4.80
N THR A 342 -4.19 -6.33 5.59
CA THR A 342 -5.37 -6.14 6.46
C THR A 342 -5.12 -5.05 7.49
N PHE A 343 -6.19 -4.34 7.89
CA PHE A 343 -6.13 -3.33 8.94
C PHE A 343 -5.44 -3.87 10.20
N GLY A 344 -4.46 -3.14 10.71
CA GLY A 344 -3.76 -3.46 11.97
C GLY A 344 -2.74 -4.61 11.91
N ARG A 345 -2.46 -5.17 10.71
CA ARG A 345 -1.49 -6.26 10.53
C ARG A 345 -0.03 -5.82 10.63
N VAL A 346 0.28 -4.63 10.12
CA VAL A 346 1.59 -4.00 10.21
C VAL A 346 1.52 -2.89 11.27
N PRO A 347 2.44 -2.84 12.24
CA PRO A 347 2.46 -1.76 13.21
C PRO A 347 2.58 -0.38 12.56
N HIS A 348 1.77 0.57 13.04
CA HIS A 348 1.69 1.93 12.49
C HIS A 348 2.54 2.96 13.26
N SER A 349 3.28 2.53 14.28
CA SER A 349 4.17 3.41 15.05
C SER A 349 5.25 4.01 14.16
N GLY A 350 5.42 5.33 14.20
CA GLY A 350 6.34 6.08 13.34
C GLY A 350 5.83 6.35 11.92
N VAL A 351 4.55 6.11 11.63
CA VAL A 351 3.90 6.55 10.38
C VAL A 351 3.08 7.79 10.66
N LEU A 352 3.08 8.77 9.74
CA LEU A 352 2.25 9.97 9.88
C LEU A 352 0.76 9.58 9.97
N PRO A 353 0.01 10.05 10.99
CA PRO A 353 -1.37 9.62 11.23
C PRO A 353 -2.39 10.35 10.32
N LEU A 354 -2.15 10.36 9.01
CA LEU A 354 -2.94 11.11 8.03
C LEU A 354 -4.35 10.52 7.84
N ASN A 355 -4.45 9.20 7.93
CA ASN A 355 -5.65 8.42 7.65
C ASN A 355 -5.70 7.14 8.51
N TRP A 356 -5.41 7.26 9.80
CA TRP A 356 -5.21 6.17 10.79
C TRP A 356 -6.25 5.02 10.83
N THR A 357 -7.50 5.23 10.42
CA THR A 357 -8.52 4.16 10.38
C THR A 357 -8.55 3.36 9.07
N VAL A 358 -7.85 3.83 8.03
CA VAL A 358 -7.82 3.21 6.70
C VAL A 358 -6.42 3.04 6.12
N GLY A 359 -5.45 3.84 6.56
CA GLY A 359 -4.09 3.94 6.05
C GLY A 359 -3.19 2.82 6.55
N MET A 360 -2.91 1.85 5.69
CA MET A 360 -2.08 0.69 6.03
C MET A 360 -0.73 0.78 5.33
N VAL A 361 0.35 0.51 6.08
CA VAL A 361 1.66 0.29 5.48
C VAL A 361 1.55 -0.90 4.53
N GLY A 362 1.98 -0.71 3.29
CA GLY A 362 1.95 -1.72 2.25
C GLY A 362 3.28 -1.83 1.54
N VAL A 363 3.37 -2.84 0.68
CA VAL A 363 4.59 -3.19 -0.04
C VAL A 363 4.40 -2.93 -1.53
N LEU A 364 5.39 -2.29 -2.15
CA LEU A 364 5.53 -2.22 -3.60
C LEU A 364 6.75 -3.06 -3.97
N ALA A 365 6.62 -4.02 -4.88
CA ALA A 365 7.70 -4.96 -5.16
C ALA A 365 7.74 -5.39 -6.64
N GLY A 366 8.93 -5.77 -7.11
CA GLY A 366 9.13 -6.24 -8.48
C GLY A 366 8.40 -7.54 -8.77
N THR A 367 8.28 -8.41 -7.76
CA THR A 367 7.61 -9.71 -7.84
C THR A 367 6.70 -9.98 -6.64
N VAL A 368 5.84 -11.00 -6.74
CA VAL A 368 4.99 -11.45 -5.63
C VAL A 368 5.84 -12.05 -4.51
N GLU A 369 6.91 -12.77 -4.86
CA GLU A 369 7.90 -13.31 -3.93
C GLU A 369 8.52 -12.21 -3.07
N ASP A 370 9.04 -11.16 -3.70
CA ASP A 370 9.64 -10.02 -2.99
C ASP A 370 8.62 -9.34 -2.05
N SER A 371 7.36 -9.24 -2.50
CA SER A 371 6.29 -8.70 -1.66
C SER A 371 6.02 -9.56 -0.43
N LEU A 372 6.08 -10.90 -0.57
CA LEU A 372 5.89 -11.84 0.52
C LEU A 372 7.04 -11.74 1.54
N ILE A 373 8.28 -11.73 1.07
CA ILE A 373 9.47 -11.62 1.92
C ILE A 373 9.45 -10.32 2.73
N VAL A 374 9.20 -9.18 2.08
CA VAL A 374 9.15 -7.87 2.76
C VAL A 374 7.95 -7.81 3.71
N TYR A 375 6.79 -8.36 3.33
CA TYR A 375 5.63 -8.42 4.21
C TYR A 375 5.89 -9.26 5.46
N ALA A 376 6.58 -10.40 5.32
CA ALA A 376 7.01 -11.21 6.45
C ALA A 376 7.93 -10.43 7.39
N ALA A 377 8.84 -9.59 6.87
CA ALA A 377 9.70 -8.75 7.70
C ALA A 377 8.90 -7.72 8.51
N ILE A 378 7.98 -6.99 7.86
CA ILE A 378 7.30 -5.83 8.49
C ILE A 378 6.06 -6.19 9.33
N SER A 379 5.52 -7.39 9.17
CA SER A 379 4.34 -7.86 9.91
C SER A 379 4.69 -8.31 11.32
N GLY A 380 3.84 -8.03 12.30
CA GLY A 380 4.03 -8.53 13.67
C GLY A 380 3.50 -7.58 14.73
N ASP A 381 3.72 -7.94 16.00
CA ASP A 381 3.46 -7.05 17.13
C ASP A 381 4.63 -6.09 17.33
N THR A 382 4.37 -4.92 17.94
CA THR A 382 5.45 -4.05 18.42
C THR A 382 6.09 -4.68 19.66
N GLN A 383 7.40 -4.46 19.86
CA GLN A 383 8.09 -4.87 21.10
C GLN A 383 7.44 -4.29 22.37
N LYS A 384 6.88 -3.06 22.29
CA LYS A 384 6.13 -2.43 23.40
C LYS A 384 4.81 -3.13 23.70
N THR A 385 4.14 -3.72 22.70
CA THR A 385 2.90 -4.48 22.92
C THR A 385 3.18 -5.81 23.62
N SER A 386 4.32 -6.47 23.35
CA SER A 386 4.72 -7.69 24.06
C SER A 386 4.97 -7.46 25.56
N GLU A 387 5.52 -6.30 25.94
CA GLU A 387 5.73 -5.95 27.35
C GLU A 387 4.41 -5.62 28.09
N MET A 388 3.44 -5.01 27.41
CA MET A 388 2.10 -4.74 27.97
C MET A 388 1.20 -5.98 28.11
N LYS A 389 1.53 -7.12 27.46
CA LYS A 389 0.78 -8.39 27.61
C LYS A 389 0.78 -8.93 29.04
N ASN A 390 1.64 -8.40 29.93
CA ASN A 390 1.65 -8.73 31.36
C ASN A 390 0.54 -8.05 32.19
N ASN A 391 -0.30 -7.18 31.61
CA ASN A 391 -1.42 -6.55 32.32
C ASN A 391 -2.81 -7.05 31.83
N LYS A 392 -3.56 -7.60 32.79
CA LYS A 392 -4.85 -8.32 32.73
C LYS A 392 -6.00 -7.60 31.98
N LYS A 393 -6.00 -7.57 30.65
CA LYS A 393 -7.26 -7.54 29.86
C LYS A 393 -7.15 -8.50 28.67
N PRO A 394 -8.18 -9.32 28.39
CA PRO A 394 -8.19 -10.15 27.18
C PRO A 394 -8.27 -9.21 25.96
N ASN A 395 -7.16 -9.05 25.27
CA ASN A 395 -7.15 -8.44 23.95
C ASN A 395 -7.84 -9.39 22.96
N PRO A 396 -8.54 -8.87 21.93
CA PRO A 396 -9.00 -9.70 20.84
C PRO A 396 -7.79 -10.46 20.25
N THR A 397 -7.89 -11.78 20.20
CA THR A 397 -6.86 -12.68 19.69
C THR A 397 -6.51 -12.23 18.27
N LYS A 398 -5.28 -11.74 18.07
CA LYS A 398 -4.86 -11.34 16.73
C LYS A 398 -4.82 -12.57 15.83
N PRO A 399 -5.34 -12.47 14.59
CA PRO A 399 -5.28 -13.58 13.66
C PRO A 399 -3.83 -13.96 13.40
N LYS A 400 -3.53 -15.26 13.38
CA LYS A 400 -2.22 -15.80 13.00
C LYS A 400 -1.81 -15.31 11.60
N LEU A 401 -0.52 -15.32 11.33
CA LEU A 401 0.01 -14.96 10.01
C LEU A 401 0.07 -16.21 9.15
N TYR A 402 -0.79 -16.28 8.14
CA TYR A 402 -0.74 -17.29 7.10
C TYR A 402 -0.18 -16.66 5.82
N LEU A 403 0.81 -17.31 5.21
CA LEU A 403 1.39 -16.90 3.94
C LEU A 403 1.13 -17.97 2.88
N PRO A 404 0.85 -17.58 1.63
CA PRO A 404 0.60 -18.52 0.55
C PRO A 404 1.88 -19.25 0.13
N LEU A 405 1.74 -20.52 -0.26
CA LEU A 405 2.78 -21.28 -0.95
C LEU A 405 2.85 -20.80 -2.40
N LEU A 406 3.90 -20.08 -2.79
CA LEU A 406 3.99 -19.47 -4.12
C LEU A 406 4.22 -20.47 -5.26
N GLU A 407 4.53 -21.72 -4.92
CA GLU A 407 4.78 -22.80 -5.86
C GLU A 407 3.58 -23.65 -6.24
N SER A 408 2.43 -23.48 -5.59
CA SER A 408 1.32 -24.32 -5.99
C SER A 408 0.85 -23.95 -7.38
N THR A 409 1.19 -24.79 -8.34
CA THR A 409 0.60 -24.80 -9.69
C THR A 409 -0.73 -25.53 -9.71
N SER A 410 -1.20 -26.04 -8.56
CA SER A 410 -2.50 -26.66 -8.45
C SER A 410 -3.56 -25.62 -8.76
N SER A 411 -4.52 -25.99 -9.61
CA SER A 411 -5.69 -25.15 -9.84
C SER A 411 -6.36 -24.89 -8.49
N VAL A 412 -6.48 -23.63 -8.08
CA VAL A 412 -7.19 -23.28 -6.84
C VAL A 412 -8.71 -23.39 -7.09
N THR A 413 -9.22 -24.61 -7.11
CA THR A 413 -10.62 -24.92 -7.53
C THR A 413 -11.67 -24.45 -6.54
N ASN A 414 -11.27 -24.17 -5.28
CA ASN A 414 -12.19 -23.82 -4.19
C ASN A 414 -12.33 -22.32 -3.95
N ILE A 415 -11.67 -21.47 -4.74
CA ILE A 415 -11.86 -20.01 -4.67
C ILE A 415 -13.06 -19.57 -5.51
N LYS A 416 -14.02 -18.92 -4.86
CA LYS A 416 -15.11 -18.23 -5.55
C LYS A 416 -14.69 -16.79 -5.84
N LEU A 417 -14.42 -16.50 -7.11
CA LEU A 417 -14.19 -15.13 -7.58
C LEU A 417 -15.53 -14.46 -7.85
N ALA A 418 -15.92 -13.55 -6.96
CA ALA A 418 -17.11 -12.74 -7.18
C ALA A 418 -16.78 -11.57 -8.12
N ARG A 419 -17.63 -11.36 -9.12
CA ARG A 419 -17.52 -10.28 -10.10
C ARG A 419 -18.84 -9.53 -10.21
N TYR A 420 -18.80 -8.22 -9.96
CA TYR A 420 -19.95 -7.35 -10.13
C TYR A 420 -20.01 -6.82 -11.57
N LYS A 421 -21.02 -7.23 -12.34
CA LYS A 421 -21.06 -7.05 -13.81
C LYS A 421 -21.17 -5.58 -14.27
N GLU A 422 -21.85 -4.73 -13.51
CA GLU A 422 -22.10 -3.32 -13.89
C GLU A 422 -20.87 -2.41 -13.76
N VAL A 423 -19.84 -2.81 -13.00
CA VAL A 423 -18.57 -2.08 -12.90
C VAL A 423 -17.70 -2.25 -14.16
N ARG A 424 -18.09 -3.15 -15.07
CA ARG A 424 -17.32 -3.49 -16.26
C ARG A 424 -17.21 -2.34 -17.27
N THR A 425 -18.19 -1.43 -17.32
CA THR A 425 -18.18 -0.29 -18.27
C THR A 425 -17.34 0.89 -17.78
N THR A 426 -16.84 0.87 -16.54
CA THR A 426 -16.05 1.97 -15.94
C THR A 426 -14.54 1.67 -15.80
N CYS A 427 -14.00 0.67 -16.50
CA CYS A 427 -12.56 0.31 -16.55
C CYS A 427 -11.93 -0.26 -15.24
N TYR A 428 -12.73 -0.59 -14.22
CA TYR A 428 -12.22 -1.22 -12.99
C TYR A 428 -12.66 -2.68 -12.88
N ILE A 429 -11.72 -3.60 -12.64
CA ILE A 429 -12.03 -4.96 -12.20
C ILE A 429 -11.86 -4.99 -10.68
N PHE A 430 -12.95 -4.98 -9.94
CA PHE A 430 -12.96 -5.41 -8.55
C PHE A 430 -13.16 -6.92 -8.53
N MET A 431 -12.12 -7.68 -8.13
CA MET A 431 -12.27 -9.08 -7.73
C MET A 431 -12.33 -9.12 -6.22
N LEU A 432 -13.46 -9.59 -5.68
CA LEU A 432 -13.55 -9.98 -4.28
C LEU A 432 -13.31 -11.49 -4.23
N ILE A 433 -12.28 -11.91 -3.49
CA ILE A 433 -12.00 -13.32 -3.21
C ILE A 433 -12.82 -13.66 -1.95
N CYS A 434 -13.88 -14.45 -2.11
CA CYS A 434 -14.66 -14.94 -0.98
C CYS A 434 -14.19 -16.34 -0.60
N PHE A 435 -13.69 -16.51 0.62
CA PHE A 435 -13.46 -17.84 1.20
C PHE A 435 -14.79 -18.42 1.72
N PRO A 436 -15.05 -19.72 1.51
CA PRO A 436 -16.33 -20.32 1.89
C PRO A 436 -16.46 -20.44 3.41
N GLY A 437 -17.25 -19.54 4.01
CA GLY A 437 -17.64 -19.60 5.42
C GLY A 437 -18.89 -18.77 5.67
N ARG A 438 -20.06 -19.33 5.33
CA ARG A 438 -21.42 -18.84 5.65
C ARG A 438 -21.77 -17.41 5.19
N LEU A 439 -22.03 -17.23 3.90
CA LEU A 439 -22.92 -16.15 3.41
C LEU A 439 -23.83 -16.62 2.26
N CYS A 440 -24.05 -17.93 2.13
CA CYS A 440 -25.05 -18.51 1.25
C CYS A 440 -25.64 -19.75 1.94
N ASN A 441 -26.72 -19.53 2.69
CA ASN A 441 -27.86 -20.43 2.75
C ASN A 441 -29.10 -19.55 2.96
#